data_AF-A0A7W7GMD5-F1
#
_entry.id   AF-A0A7W7GMD5-F1
#
_cell.length_a   1.000
_cell.length_b   1.000
_cell.length_c   1.000
_cell.angle_alpha   90.00
_cell.angle_beta   90.00
_cell.angle_gamma   90.00
#
_symmetry.space_group_name_H-M   'P 1'
#
loop_
_entity.id
_entity.type
_entity.pdbx_description
1 polymer ?
#
loop_
_entity_poly.entity_id
_entity_poly.type
_entity_poly.pdbx_seq_one_letter_code
_entity_poly.pdbx_strand_id
1 'polypeptide(L)'
;MRITSYGNRLASMGARIIVEVTEGPRPELRLRAPFYKRAIAVSDIASLTYNHDDGMNHGLVNWFVTGRASSPHGVRLNTGGKARLVIETHDGRLYNVVVDDMDQAERLTCAVQEAQGH
;
A
#
# COMPACT_ATOMS: atom_id res chain seq x y z
N MET A 1 0.92 -11.46 -8.21
CA MET A 1 1.25 -11.72 -6.78
C MET A 1 0.24 -11.07 -5.83
N ARG A 2 -0.12 -11.70 -4.70
CA ARG A 2 -1.03 -11.12 -3.69
C ARG A 2 -0.50 -11.28 -2.26
N ILE A 3 -0.52 -10.19 -1.50
CA ILE A 3 -0.21 -10.15 -0.06
C ILE A 3 -1.43 -9.64 0.71
N THR A 4 -1.62 -10.20 1.90
CA THR A 4 -2.59 -9.70 2.88
C THR A 4 -1.82 -9.29 4.11
N SER A 5 -1.86 -8.01 4.45
CA SER A 5 -1.39 -7.51 5.74
C SER A 5 -2.51 -7.65 6.76
N TYR A 6 -2.18 -8.30 7.87
CA TYR A 6 -3.09 -8.52 8.97
C TYR A 6 -2.85 -7.45 10.02
N GLY A 7 -3.89 -6.68 10.27
CA GLY A 7 -3.78 -5.67 11.28
C GLY A 7 -3.63 -6.19 12.68
N ASN A 8 -2.88 -5.46 13.48
CA ASN A 8 -2.94 -5.67 14.91
C ASN A 8 -4.33 -5.20 15.41
N ARG A 9 -4.92 -5.97 16.34
CA ARG A 9 -6.29 -5.70 16.83
C ARG A 9 -6.45 -4.31 17.46
N LEU A 10 -5.36 -3.71 17.93
CA LEU A 10 -5.34 -2.42 18.62
C LEU A 10 -5.43 -1.24 17.64
N ALA A 11 -4.74 -1.32 16.50
CA ALA A 11 -4.66 -0.27 15.49
C ALA A 11 -5.79 -0.36 14.46
N SER A 12 -6.45 -1.52 14.35
CA SER A 12 -7.29 -1.82 13.20
C SER A 12 -8.50 -2.75 13.50
N MET A 13 -8.84 -3.07 14.75
CA MET A 13 -10.00 -3.94 15.05
C MET A 13 -9.99 -5.30 14.27
N GLY A 14 -8.82 -5.76 13.81
CA GLY A 14 -8.67 -6.99 13.01
C GLY A 14 -9.00 -6.86 11.51
N ALA A 15 -9.12 -5.64 10.96
CA ALA A 15 -9.27 -5.48 9.53
C ALA A 15 -7.95 -5.68 8.77
N ARG A 16 -8.08 -5.91 7.47
CA ARG A 16 -6.99 -6.38 6.60
C ARG A 16 -6.78 -5.42 5.45
N ILE A 17 -5.52 -5.23 5.07
CA ILE A 17 -5.15 -4.59 3.82
C ILE A 17 -4.74 -5.69 2.86
N ILE A 18 -5.27 -5.65 1.64
CA ILE A 18 -4.88 -6.55 0.56
C ILE A 18 -4.17 -5.72 -0.49
N VAL A 19 -2.96 -6.16 -0.84
CA VAL A 19 -2.15 -5.61 -1.92
C VAL A 19 -1.93 -6.70 -2.95
N GLU A 20 -2.33 -6.45 -4.18
CA GLU A 20 -2.30 -7.43 -5.27
C GLU A 20 -1.72 -6.80 -6.53
N VAL A 21 -0.69 -7.41 -7.09
CA VAL A 21 -0.17 -7.10 -8.44
C VAL A 21 -0.79 -8.10 -9.40
N THR A 22 -1.61 -7.62 -10.34
CA THR A 22 -2.23 -8.47 -11.36
C THR A 22 -1.25 -8.78 -12.49
N GLU A 23 -1.43 -9.94 -13.11
CA GLU A 23 -0.70 -10.33 -14.32
C GLU A 23 -1.47 -9.95 -15.59
N GLY A 24 -0.81 -10.00 -16.74
CA GLY A 24 -1.40 -9.76 -18.06
C GLY A 24 -0.85 -8.50 -18.75
N PRO A 25 -1.40 -8.13 -19.92
CA PRO A 25 -0.84 -7.10 -20.80
C PRO A 25 -0.95 -5.67 -20.24
N ARG A 26 -1.74 -5.48 -19.17
CA ARG A 26 -1.91 -4.21 -18.47
C ARG A 26 -1.96 -4.49 -16.98
N PRO A 27 -0.80 -4.79 -16.35
CA PRO A 27 -0.76 -5.15 -14.95
C PRO A 27 -1.15 -3.95 -14.06
N GLU A 28 -1.83 -4.23 -12.95
CA GLU A 28 -2.32 -3.25 -11.99
C GLU A 28 -1.85 -3.61 -10.58
N LEU A 29 -1.47 -2.59 -9.81
CA LEU A 29 -1.35 -2.66 -8.36
C LEU A 29 -2.71 -2.31 -7.73
N ARG A 30 -3.34 -3.30 -7.10
CA ARG A 30 -4.65 -3.21 -6.46
C ARG A 30 -4.51 -3.11 -4.95
N LEU A 31 -5.00 -2.01 -4.39
CA LEU A 31 -5.03 -1.73 -2.96
C LEU A 31 -6.47 -1.89 -2.47
N ARG A 32 -6.68 -2.69 -1.42
CA ARG A 32 -7.98 -2.86 -0.78
C ARG A 32 -7.86 -2.78 0.73
N ALA A 33 -8.75 -2.01 1.34
CA ALA A 33 -8.95 -1.91 2.78
C ALA A 33 -10.46 -1.73 3.04
N PRO A 34 -10.93 -1.77 4.30
CA PRO A 34 -12.32 -1.44 4.61
C PRO A 34 -12.71 -0.09 4.00
N PHE A 35 -13.80 -0.09 3.21
CA PHE A 35 -14.34 1.10 2.51
C PHE A 35 -13.38 1.80 1.52
N TYR A 36 -12.27 1.16 1.14
CA TYR A 36 -11.32 1.72 0.19
C TYR A 36 -10.88 0.69 -0.83
N LYS A 37 -10.95 1.05 -2.11
CA LYS A 37 -10.44 0.26 -3.22
C LYS A 37 -9.76 1.19 -4.21
N ARG A 38 -8.57 0.81 -4.66
CA ARG A 38 -7.85 1.52 -5.70
C ARG A 38 -7.11 0.54 -6.60
N ALA A 39 -7.14 0.78 -7.90
CA ALA A 39 -6.27 0.14 -8.87
C ALA A 39 -5.37 1.21 -9.47
N ILE A 40 -4.08 0.91 -9.57
CA ILE A 40 -3.06 1.78 -10.15
C ILE A 40 -2.41 0.98 -11.27
N ALA A 41 -2.41 1.50 -12.50
CA ALA A 41 -1.70 0.85 -13.59
C ALA A 41 -0.21 0.83 -13.25
N VAL A 42 0.46 -0.31 -13.42
CA VAL A 42 1.88 -0.44 -13.12
C VAL A 42 2.74 0.53 -13.95
N SER A 43 2.29 0.83 -15.18
CA SER A 43 2.90 1.84 -16.06
C SER A 43 2.70 3.29 -15.61
N ASP A 44 1.81 3.54 -14.65
CA ASP A 44 1.56 4.87 -14.08
C ASP A 44 2.35 5.10 -12.78
N ILE A 45 3.04 4.07 -12.27
CA ILE A 45 3.88 4.17 -11.06
C ILE A 45 5.21 4.83 -11.44
N ALA A 46 5.40 6.06 -10.99
CA ALA A 46 6.62 6.83 -11.20
C ALA A 46 7.74 6.41 -10.24
N SER A 47 7.38 6.07 -9.00
CA SER A 47 8.32 5.63 -7.97
C SER A 47 7.65 4.66 -7.01
N LEU A 48 8.39 3.62 -6.62
CA LEU A 48 8.00 2.66 -5.61
C LEU A 48 9.17 2.41 -4.67
N THR A 49 9.01 2.78 -3.40
CA THR A 49 10.02 2.54 -2.36
C THR A 49 9.38 1.91 -1.14
N TYR A 50 10.19 1.27 -0.29
CA TYR A 50 9.74 0.73 0.98
C TYR A 50 10.66 1.14 2.12
N ASN A 51 10.07 1.34 3.30
CA ASN A 51 10.77 1.78 4.50
C ASN A 51 10.20 1.07 5.73
N HIS A 52 10.95 1.08 6.83
CA HIS A 52 10.39 0.74 8.15
C HIS A 52 9.26 1.71 8.53
N ASP A 53 8.27 1.20 9.25
CA ASP A 53 7.13 1.96 9.77
C ASP A 53 6.84 1.48 11.19
N ASP A 54 6.37 2.37 12.07
CA ASP A 54 6.05 2.02 13.45
C ASP A 54 4.65 1.38 13.57
N GLY A 55 3.89 1.35 12.47
CA GLY A 55 2.55 0.79 12.41
C GLY A 55 1.51 1.60 13.17
N MET A 56 1.90 2.69 13.81
CA MET A 56 1.02 3.47 14.64
C MET A 56 0.17 4.40 13.78
N ASN A 57 -1.11 4.52 14.13
CA ASN A 57 -1.94 5.61 13.69
C ASN A 57 -1.77 6.74 14.71
N HIS A 58 -1.02 7.78 14.37
CA HIS A 58 -0.71 8.89 15.29
C HIS A 58 -1.90 9.85 15.52
N GLY A 59 -3.09 9.53 14.98
CA GLY A 59 -4.32 10.29 15.17
C GLY A 59 -5.22 9.71 16.27
N LEU A 60 -6.17 10.52 16.77
CA LEU A 60 -7.10 10.16 17.86
C LEU A 60 -8.04 8.97 17.57
N VAL A 61 -8.15 8.52 16.32
CA VAL A 61 -8.98 7.39 15.89
C VAL A 61 -8.11 6.38 15.15
N ASN A 62 -8.18 5.11 15.58
CA ASN A 62 -7.57 3.94 14.91
C ASN A 62 -8.28 3.65 13.58
N TRP A 63 -8.10 4.54 12.61
CA TRP A 63 -8.74 4.48 11.31
C TRP A 63 -7.79 3.95 10.24
N PHE A 64 -8.31 3.07 9.39
CA PHE A 64 -7.53 2.27 8.45
C PHE A 64 -6.98 3.04 7.26
N VAL A 65 -7.73 4.03 6.80
CA VAL A 65 -7.44 4.75 5.56
C VAL A 65 -7.59 6.24 5.80
N THR A 66 -6.48 6.96 5.80
CA THR A 66 -6.45 8.40 6.07
C THR A 66 -5.88 9.17 4.88
N GLY A 67 -6.21 10.46 4.79
CA GLY A 67 -5.69 11.36 3.76
C GLY A 67 -6.39 11.24 2.39
N ARG A 68 -5.83 11.95 1.41
CA ARG A 68 -6.31 12.00 0.01
C ARG A 68 -5.13 11.82 -0.93
N ALA A 69 -5.34 11.12 -2.05
CA ALA A 69 -4.27 10.79 -2.99
C ALA A 69 -3.55 12.03 -3.54
N SER A 70 -4.28 13.14 -3.73
CA SER A 70 -3.76 14.43 -4.20
C SER A 70 -3.22 15.35 -3.11
N SER A 71 -3.20 14.91 -1.85
CA SER A 71 -2.66 15.71 -0.74
C SER A 71 -1.16 15.48 -0.58
N PRO A 72 -0.40 16.42 0.01
CA PRO A 72 1.05 16.28 0.18
C PRO A 72 1.49 15.01 0.93
N HIS A 73 0.64 14.48 1.82
CA HIS A 73 0.92 13.25 2.57
C HIS A 73 0.25 12.00 1.96
N GLY A 74 -0.48 12.16 0.85
CA GLY A 74 -1.14 11.08 0.14
C GLY A 74 -2.27 10.40 0.93
N VAL A 75 -2.66 9.21 0.45
CA VAL A 75 -3.47 8.27 1.22
C VAL A 75 -2.54 7.41 2.08
N ARG A 76 -2.90 7.13 3.34
CA ARG A 76 -2.25 6.11 4.17
C ARG A 76 -3.22 5.00 4.50
N LEU A 77 -2.88 3.78 4.09
CA LEU A 77 -3.53 2.54 4.46
C LEU A 77 -2.70 1.90 5.55
N ASN A 78 -3.21 1.81 6.78
CA ASN A 78 -2.48 1.25 7.90
C ASN A 78 -3.36 0.35 8.77
N THR A 79 -2.82 -0.84 9.07
CA THR A 79 -3.43 -1.80 9.99
C THR A 79 -2.52 -2.18 11.16
N GLY A 80 -1.34 -1.58 11.31
CA GLY A 80 -0.41 -1.90 12.41
C GLY A 80 0.76 -2.80 12.03
N GLY A 81 1.14 -2.81 10.75
CA GLY A 81 2.34 -3.50 10.26
C GLY A 81 3.64 -2.71 10.52
N LYS A 82 4.79 -3.26 10.15
CA LYS A 82 6.12 -2.71 10.50
C LYS A 82 6.91 -2.15 9.30
N ALA A 83 6.33 -2.22 8.12
CA ALA A 83 6.93 -1.70 6.90
C ALA A 83 5.89 -0.93 6.10
N ARG A 84 6.34 0.05 5.32
CA ARG A 84 5.48 0.89 4.48
C ARG A 84 6.01 0.92 3.07
N LEU A 85 5.15 0.59 2.11
CA LEU A 85 5.34 0.95 0.70
C LEU A 85 4.89 2.38 0.47
N VAL A 86 5.70 3.12 -0.27
CA VAL A 86 5.40 4.47 -0.76
C VAL A 86 5.32 4.40 -2.28
N ILE A 87 4.11 4.60 -2.80
CA ILE A 87 3.78 4.54 -4.22
C ILE A 87 3.47 5.95 -4.70
N GLU A 88 4.29 6.46 -5.61
CA GLU A 88 4.05 7.73 -6.30
C GLU A 88 3.72 7.46 -7.76
N THR A 89 2.69 8.12 -8.25
CA THR A 89 2.23 7.99 -9.65
C THR A 89 2.67 9.19 -10.47
N HIS A 90 2.74 9.04 -11.80
CA HIS A 90 3.18 10.13 -12.69
C HIS A 90 2.27 11.36 -12.63
N ASP A 91 0.99 11.19 -12.27
CA ASP A 91 0.04 12.30 -12.06
C ASP A 91 0.13 12.94 -10.67
N GLY A 92 1.13 12.58 -9.87
CA GLY A 92 1.42 13.17 -8.56
C GLY A 92 0.58 12.62 -7.41
N ARG A 93 -0.18 11.53 -7.60
CA ARG A 93 -0.87 10.88 -6.47
C ARG A 93 0.10 10.04 -5.65
N LEU A 94 -0.09 10.10 -4.33
CA LEU A 94 0.74 9.41 -3.34
C LEU A 94 -0.09 8.42 -2.52
N TYR A 95 0.42 7.20 -2.37
CA TYR A 95 -0.17 6.15 -1.54
C TYR A 95 0.88 5.53 -0.62
N ASN A 96 0.55 5.44 0.66
CA ASN A 96 1.38 4.88 1.71
C ASN A 96 0.67 3.62 2.23
N VAL A 97 1.22 2.44 1.99
CA VAL A 97 0.58 1.17 2.37
C VAL A 97 1.45 0.46 3.40
N VAL A 98 0.96 0.39 4.64
CA VAL A 98 1.65 -0.33 5.71
C VAL A 98 1.33 -1.82 5.60
N VAL A 99 2.38 -2.63 5.58
CA VAL A 99 2.38 -4.09 5.49
C VAL A 99 3.12 -4.70 6.68
N ASP A 100 2.99 -6.00 6.89
CA ASP A 100 3.36 -6.64 8.17
C ASP A 100 4.86 -6.52 8.46
N ASP A 101 5.70 -6.70 7.44
CA ASP A 101 7.16 -6.76 7.55
C ASP A 101 7.86 -6.29 6.26
N MET A 102 9.18 -6.12 6.36
CA MET A 102 10.01 -5.66 5.23
C MET A 102 10.03 -6.67 4.09
N ASP A 103 10.00 -7.98 4.38
CA ASP A 103 10.00 -9.02 3.36
C ASP A 103 8.73 -8.94 2.49
N GLN A 104 7.57 -8.64 3.07
CA GLN A 104 6.34 -8.38 2.31
C GLN A 104 6.50 -7.15 1.41
N ALA A 105 7.11 -6.07 1.92
CA ALA A 105 7.30 -4.84 1.17
C ALA A 105 8.29 -5.02 0.01
N GLU A 106 9.39 -5.75 0.24
CA GLU A 106 10.38 -6.09 -0.76
C GLU A 106 9.77 -6.97 -1.86
N ARG A 107 9.09 -8.08 -1.50
CA ARG A 107 8.42 -8.94 -2.48
C ARG A 107 7.42 -8.18 -3.35
N LEU A 108 6.67 -7.24 -2.77
CA LEU A 108 5.73 -6.40 -3.52
C LEU A 108 6.44 -5.48 -4.49
N THR A 109 7.56 -4.90 -4.07
CA THR A 109 8.38 -4.03 -4.92
C THR A 109 8.96 -4.81 -6.09
N CYS A 110 9.54 -5.99 -5.84
CA CYS A 110 10.04 -6.88 -6.89
C CYS A 110 8.93 -7.27 -7.87
N ALA A 111 7.75 -7.67 -7.38
CA ALA A 111 6.63 -8.05 -8.24
C ALA A 111 6.13 -6.88 -9.12
N VAL A 112 6.16 -5.64 -8.62
CA VAL A 112 5.82 -4.47 -9.44
C VAL A 112 6.91 -4.20 -10.48
N GLN A 113 8.19 -4.27 -10.10
CA GLN A 113 9.31 -4.06 -11.02
C GLN A 113 9.34 -5.10 -12.14
N GLU A 114 9.11 -6.37 -11.83
CA GLU A 114 8.95 -7.44 -12.82
C GLU A 114 7.77 -7.17 -13.77
N ALA A 115 6.68 -6.59 -13.27
CA ALA A 115 5.53 -6.21 -14.08
C ALA A 115 5.74 -4.91 -14.89
N GLN A 116 6.76 -4.10 -14.57
CA GLN A 116 7.16 -2.91 -15.35
C GLN A 116 8.12 -3.26 -16.50
N GLY A 117 8.90 -4.33 -16.33
CA GLY A 117 9.90 -4.79 -17.32
C GLY A 117 9.34 -5.73 -18.41
N HIS A 118 8.05 -6.07 -18.36
CA HIS A 118 7.32 -6.82 -19.39
C HIS A 118 6.50 -5.88 -20.27
#